data_AF-A0A7K3YDH8-F1
#
_entry.id   AF-A0A7K3YDH8-F1
#
_cell.length_a   1.000
_cell.length_b   1.000
_cell.length_c   1.000
_cell.angle_alpha   90.00
_cell.angle_beta   90.00
_cell.angle_gamma   90.00
#
_symmetry.space_group_name_H-M   'P 1'
#
loop_
_entity.id
_entity.type
_entity.pdbx_description
1 polymer ?
#
loop_
_entity_poly.entity_id
_entity_poly.type
_entity_poly.pdbx_seq_one_letter_code
_entity_poly.pdbx_strand_id
1 'polypeptide(L)' 'MGRICSPFVVIECSHRCGFSRIYNEPTEEQEKEISDTKSCPSCGAPVQRRLF' A
#
# COMPACT_ATOMS: atom_id res chain seq x y z
N MET A 1 -18.74 -15.74 -3.15
CA MET A 1 -18.64 -14.29 -3.40
C MET A 1 -18.46 -13.59 -2.05
N GLY A 2 -17.25 -13.64 -1.48
CA GLY A 2 -16.97 -12.99 -0.20
C GLY A 2 -16.75 -11.51 -0.44
N ARG A 3 -17.70 -10.67 -0.05
CA ARG A 3 -17.52 -9.21 -0.01
C ARG A 3 -16.59 -8.92 1.16
N ILE A 4 -15.34 -8.61 0.87
CA ILE A 4 -14.40 -8.05 1.85
C ILE A 4 -14.94 -6.64 2.13
N CYS A 5 -15.73 -6.50 3.19
CA CYS A 5 -16.35 -5.24 3.61
C CYS A 5 -15.47 -4.44 4.59
N SER A 6 -14.18 -4.77 4.70
CA SER A 6 -13.23 -4.03 5.53
C SER A 6 -12.34 -3.16 4.63
N PRO A 7 -12.12 -1.88 4.97
CA PRO A 7 -11.23 -1.03 4.21
C PRO A 7 -9.82 -1.61 4.24
N PHE A 8 -9.23 -1.80 3.06
CA PHE A 8 -7.84 -2.22 2.96
C PHE A 8 -7.05 -1.30 2.03
N VAL A 9 -5.79 -1.07 2.42
CA VAL A 9 -4.86 -0.20 1.68
C VAL A 9 -3.81 -1.05 1.01
N VAL A 10 -3.62 -0.83 -0.29
CA VAL A 10 -2.57 -1.47 -1.08
C VAL A 10 -1.55 -0.42 -1.50
N ILE A 11 -0.29 -0.63 -1.14
CA ILE A 11 0.86 0.10 -1.69
C ILE A 11 1.52 -0.78 -2.73
N GLU A 12 1.64 -0.31 -3.96
CA GLU A 12 2.31 -1.02 -5.04
C GLU A 12 3.35 -0.13 -5.72
N CYS A 13 4.43 -0.73 -6.24
CA CYS A 13 5.39 0.04 -7.04
C CYS A 13 4.79 0.39 -8.42
N SER A 14 4.88 1.66 -8.83
CA SER A 14 4.39 2.11 -10.15
C SER A 14 5.08 1.39 -11.31
N HIS A 15 6.36 1.01 -11.13
CA HIS A 15 7.15 0.29 -12.14
C HIS A 15 6.92 -1.22 -12.12
N ARG A 16 6.01 -1.73 -11.27
CA ARG A 16 5.71 -3.17 -11.14
C ARG A 16 6.97 -4.03 -10.97
N CYS A 17 7.94 -3.54 -10.20
CA CYS A 17 9.16 -4.29 -9.89
C CYS A 17 8.93 -5.48 -8.92
N GLY A 18 7.67 -5.78 -8.57
CA GLY A 18 7.29 -6.83 -7.62
C GLY A 18 7.06 -6.37 -6.19
N PHE A 19 7.29 -5.09 -5.87
CA PHE A 19 6.97 -4.55 -4.55
C PHE A 19 5.47 -4.26 -4.41
N SER A 20 4.83 -4.94 -3.46
CA SER A 20 3.48 -4.65 -2.99
C SER A 20 3.35 -4.90 -1.49
N ARG A 21 2.65 -4.02 -0.78
CA ARG A 21 2.24 -4.21 0.62
C ARG A 21 0.74 -4.01 0.74
N ILE A 22 0.10 -4.85 1.54
CA ILE A 22 -1.35 -4.83 1.78
C ILE A 22 -1.55 -4.66 3.28
N TYR A 23 -2.38 -3.69 3.66
CA TYR A 23 -2.76 -3.41 5.04
C TYR A 23 -4.27 -3.59 5.16
N ASN A 24 -4.70 -4.54 5.98
CA ASN A 24 -6.11 -4.72 6.33
C ASN A 24 -6.36 -3.93 7.61
N GLU A 25 -7.26 -2.95 7.58
CA GLU A 25 -7.57 -2.09 8.74
C GLU A 25 -6.29 -1.49 9.36
N PRO A 26 -5.55 -0.64 8.62
CA PRO A 26 -4.28 -0.09 9.09
C PRO A 26 -4.45 0.67 10.41
N THR A 27 -3.53 0.44 11.35
CA THR A 27 -3.44 1.23 12.58
C THR A 27 -2.94 2.65 12.28
N GLU A 28 -3.11 3.61 13.20
CA GLU A 28 -2.58 4.99 13.03
C GLU A 28 -1.08 5.01 12.69
N GLU A 29 -0.28 4.13 13.29
CA GLU A 29 1.14 4.00 12.99
C GLU A 29 1.38 3.53 11.55
N GLN A 30 0.57 2.58 11.07
CA GLN A 30 0.64 2.09 9.71
C GLN A 30 0.11 3.10 8.70
N GLU A 31 -0.92 3.88 9.03
CA GLU A 31 -1.37 4.99 8.19
C GLU A 31 -0.27 6.03 8.00
N LYS A 32 0.49 6.30 9.06
CA LYS A 32 1.67 7.16 8.96
C LYS A 32 2.75 6.54 8.07
N GLU A 33 3.04 5.25 8.21
CA GLU A 33 3.99 4.53 7.33
C GLU A 33 3.52 4.55 5.86
N ILE A 34 2.25 4.31 5.62
CA ILE A 34 1.62 4.37 4.30
C ILE A 34 1.79 5.77 3.71
N SER A 35 1.55 6.81 4.51
CA SER A 35 1.66 8.20 4.10
C SER A 35 3.11 8.63 3.82
N ASP A 36 4.06 8.13 4.61
CA ASP A 36 5.49 8.42 4.47
C ASP A 36 6.13 7.68 3.28
N THR A 37 5.63 6.47 2.98
CA THR A 37 6.13 5.66 1.87
C THR A 37 5.76 6.27 0.52
N LYS A 38 6.64 7.11 -0.03
CA LYS A 38 6.49 7.75 -1.35
C LYS A 38 7.24 7.02 -2.47
N SER A 39 8.27 6.27 -2.10
CA SER A 39 9.20 5.63 -3.04
C SER A 39 9.30 4.14 -2.73
N CYS A 40 9.42 3.33 -3.78
CA CYS A 40 9.58 1.90 -3.67
C CYS A 40 10.97 1.62 -3.09
N PRO A 41 11.08 0.89 -1.96
CA PRO A 41 12.37 0.58 -1.36
C PRO A 41 13.23 -0.36 -2.23
N SER A 42 12.60 -1.03 -3.21
CA SER A 42 13.29 -1.99 -4.07
C SER A 42 13.95 -1.36 -5.30
N CYS A 43 13.38 -0.27 -5.85
CA CYS A 43 13.88 0.33 -7.09
C CYS A 43 13.89 1.86 -7.13
N GLY A 44 13.46 2.53 -6.05
CA GLY A 44 13.41 4.00 -5.96
C GLY A 44 12.26 4.66 -6.73
N ALA A 45 11.53 3.92 -7.57
CA ALA A 45 10.37 4.43 -8.32
C ALA A 45 9.23 4.85 -7.38
N PRO A 46 8.34 5.77 -7.77
CA PRO A 46 7.20 6.17 -6.94
C PRO A 46 6.26 4.98 -6.65
N VAL A 47 5.65 4.97 -5.47
CA VAL A 47 4.59 4.00 -5.13
C VAL A 47 3.20 4.55 -5.47
N GLN A 48 2.29 3.66 -5.84
CA GLN A 48 0.86 3.91 -5.94
C GLN A 48 0.15 3.39 -4.70
N ARG A 49 -0.85 4.13 -4.25
CA ARG A 49 -1.69 3.77 -3.10
C ARG A 49 -3.12 3.59 -3.60
N ARG A 50 -3.73 2.46 -3.29
CA ARG A 50 -5.13 2.18 -3.59
C ARG A 50 -5.86 1.86 -2.28
N LEU A 51 -6.99 2.52 -2.07
CA LEU A 51 -7.93 2.21 -1.00
C LEU A 51 -9.12 1.48 -1.63
N PHE A 52 -9.55 0.39 -1.01
CA PHE A 52 -10.69 -0.43 -1.44
C PHE A 52 -11.71 -0.55 -0.32
#